data_AF-A0A2S5KWM6-F1
#
_entry.id   AF-A0A2S5KWM6-F1
#
_cell.length_a   1.000
_cell.length_b   1.000
_cell.length_c   1.000
_cell.angle_alpha   90.00
_cell.angle_beta   90.00
_cell.angle_gamma   90.00
#
_symmetry.space_group_name_H-M   'P 1'
#
loop_
_entity.id
_entity.type
_entity.pdbx_description
1 polymer ?
#
loop_
_entity_poly.entity_id
_entity_poly.type
_entity_poly.pdbx_seq_one_letter_code
_entity_poly.pdbx_strand_id
1 'polypeptide(L)'
;MTPAREIRQERLIMLDKTLTENDAQAISRFVAACEDGKRFYTHAAKEVTERDLRALFLDQATLREEVENVLSPEYEKRMGKPLKHKHTLEGKLTEWYADLKVAFLDPAKSNYVLVEQLEEAEERTLVEMQKAIHAVDDHPLKNKMNELLTKMIKSQQDILQYKEAMRAAS
;
A
#
# COMPACT_ATOMS: atom_id res chain seq x y z
N MET A 1 49.92 -0.68 14.77
CA MET A 1 49.19 -1.71 14.00
C MET A 1 48.07 -2.30 14.85
N THR A 2 46.81 -2.05 14.50
CA THR A 2 45.76 -3.09 14.38
C THR A 2 44.56 -2.48 13.62
N PRO A 3 44.59 -2.40 12.27
CA PRO A 3 43.41 -2.00 11.47
C PRO A 3 42.32 -3.09 11.46
N ALA A 4 42.68 -4.32 11.82
CA ALA A 4 41.80 -5.48 11.70
C ALA A 4 40.66 -5.54 12.72
N ARG A 5 40.72 -4.76 13.81
CA ARG A 5 39.69 -4.76 14.86
C ARG A 5 38.54 -3.79 14.56
N GLU A 6 38.84 -2.61 14.01
CA GLU A 6 37.82 -1.64 13.54
C GLU A 6 37.10 -2.14 12.29
N ILE A 7 37.82 -2.70 11.31
CA ILE A 7 37.21 -3.31 10.10
C ILE A 7 36.25 -4.46 10.45
N ARG A 8 36.48 -5.17 11.57
CA ARG A 8 35.61 -6.23 12.06
C ARG A 8 34.36 -5.69 12.77
N GLN A 9 34.45 -4.54 13.44
CA GLN A 9 33.29 -3.89 14.05
C GLN A 9 32.43 -3.17 13.00
N GLU A 10 33.04 -2.53 11.99
CA GLU A 10 32.31 -1.90 10.88
C GLU A 10 31.65 -2.94 9.96
N ARG A 11 32.27 -4.11 9.73
CA ARG A 11 31.59 -5.24 9.06
C ARG A 11 30.48 -5.87 9.89
N LEU A 12 30.49 -5.70 11.21
CA LEU A 12 29.41 -6.18 12.08
C LEU A 12 28.21 -5.23 12.09
N ILE A 13 28.42 -3.96 11.77
CA ILE A 13 27.38 -2.91 11.70
C ILE A 13 26.66 -2.93 10.33
N MET A 14 27.26 -3.56 9.31
CA MET A 14 26.66 -3.78 7.98
C MET A 14 26.14 -5.21 7.74
N LEU A 15 25.93 -6.03 8.78
CA LEU A 15 25.06 -7.19 8.60
C LEU A 15 23.64 -6.66 8.48
N ASP A 16 23.01 -6.86 7.31
CA ASP A 16 21.56 -6.90 7.15
C ASP A 16 20.95 -7.48 8.42
N LYS A 17 20.41 -6.61 9.28
CA LYS A 17 19.81 -7.06 10.53
C LYS A 17 18.64 -7.92 10.10
N THR A 18 18.69 -9.22 10.37
CA THR A 18 17.56 -10.12 10.09
C THR A 18 16.30 -9.48 10.67
N LEU A 19 15.24 -9.39 9.86
CA LEU A 19 13.97 -8.83 10.32
C LEU A 19 13.49 -9.64 11.54
N THR A 20 12.94 -8.95 12.54
CA THR A 20 12.19 -9.65 13.57
C THR A 20 10.93 -10.27 12.96
N GLU A 21 10.29 -11.19 13.67
CA GLU A 21 9.00 -11.73 13.23
C GLU A 21 7.94 -10.62 13.09
N ASN A 22 7.98 -9.61 13.97
CA ASN A 22 7.10 -8.45 13.91
C ASN A 22 7.36 -7.60 12.65
N ASP A 23 8.62 -7.27 12.35
CA ASP A 23 8.97 -6.50 11.15
C ASP A 23 8.58 -7.26 9.87
N ALA A 24 8.85 -8.57 9.84
CA ALA A 24 8.49 -9.45 8.73
C ALA A 24 6.96 -9.52 8.53
N GLN A 25 6.20 -9.59 9.63
CA GLN A 25 4.74 -9.58 9.59
C GLN A 25 4.20 -8.20 9.16
N ALA A 26 4.82 -7.11 9.60
CA ALA A 26 4.46 -5.75 9.21
C ALA A 26 4.63 -5.54 7.70
N ILE A 27 5.78 -5.94 7.12
CA ILE A 27 5.99 -5.90 5.67
C ILE A 27 4.94 -6.74 4.95
N SER A 28 4.71 -7.97 5.41
CA SER A 28 3.74 -8.86 4.77
C SER A 28 2.33 -8.27 4.75
N ARG A 29 1.88 -7.65 5.84
CA ARG A 29 0.56 -7.00 5.90
C ARG A 29 0.48 -5.77 5.01
N PHE A 30 1.54 -4.95 5.01
CA PHE A 30 1.61 -3.73 4.21
C PHE A 30 1.58 -4.04 2.71
N VAL A 31 2.41 -4.99 2.26
CA VAL A 31 2.48 -5.42 0.86
C VAL A 31 1.16 -6.05 0.41
N ALA A 32 0.58 -6.93 1.21
CA ALA A 32 -0.67 -7.59 0.84
C ALA A 32 -1.82 -6.57 0.68
N ALA A 33 -1.90 -5.55 1.54
CA ALA A 33 -2.89 -4.48 1.39
C ALA A 33 -2.69 -3.67 0.10
N CYS A 34 -1.43 -3.44 -0.30
CA CYS A 34 -1.10 -2.82 -1.58
C CYS A 34 -1.47 -3.71 -2.78
N GLU A 35 -1.23 -5.01 -2.71
CA GLU A 35 -1.60 -5.95 -3.79
C GLU A 35 -3.11 -5.96 -4.04
N ASP A 36 -3.90 -6.04 -2.96
CA ASP A 36 -5.36 -6.00 -3.04
C ASP A 36 -5.84 -4.69 -3.68
N GLY A 37 -5.32 -3.56 -3.20
CA GLY A 37 -5.65 -2.25 -3.78
C GLY A 37 -5.16 -2.10 -5.22
N LYS A 38 -4.00 -2.64 -5.60
CA LYS A 38 -3.47 -2.56 -6.97
C LYS A 38 -4.41 -3.26 -7.93
N ARG A 39 -4.85 -4.47 -7.57
CA ARG A 39 -5.82 -5.24 -8.35
C ARG A 39 -7.13 -4.49 -8.51
N PHE A 40 -7.61 -3.87 -7.43
CA PHE A 40 -8.80 -3.04 -7.45
C PHE A 40 -8.65 -1.85 -8.41
N TYR A 41 -7.64 -0.99 -8.19
CA TYR A 41 -7.47 0.24 -8.98
C TYR A 41 -7.18 -0.05 -10.46
N THR A 42 -6.41 -1.10 -10.75
CA THR A 42 -6.20 -1.56 -12.13
C THR A 42 -7.50 -1.95 -12.81
N HIS A 43 -8.44 -2.53 -12.06
CA HIS A 43 -9.75 -2.87 -12.59
C HIS A 43 -10.66 -1.64 -12.71
N ALA A 44 -10.76 -0.81 -11.66
CA ALA A 44 -11.57 0.40 -11.65
C ALA A 44 -11.18 1.36 -12.80
N ALA A 45 -9.88 1.48 -13.11
CA ALA A 45 -9.38 2.26 -14.24
C ALA A 45 -9.90 1.76 -15.61
N LYS A 46 -10.24 0.47 -15.73
CA LYS A 46 -10.81 -0.10 -16.97
C LYS A 46 -12.31 0.16 -17.09
N GLU A 47 -13.02 0.19 -15.97
CA GLU A 47 -14.48 0.36 -15.94
C GLU A 47 -14.91 1.83 -16.02
N VAL A 48 -14.11 2.74 -15.48
CA VAL A 48 -14.49 4.16 -15.43
C VAL A 48 -14.39 4.82 -16.81
N THR A 49 -15.41 5.59 -17.18
CA THR A 49 -15.47 6.31 -18.46
C THR A 49 -14.69 7.64 -18.41
N GLU A 50 -14.77 8.33 -17.27
CA GLU A 50 -14.12 9.62 -17.04
C GLU A 50 -12.60 9.51 -17.13
N ARG A 51 -12.00 10.30 -18.03
CA ARG A 51 -10.56 10.24 -18.31
C ARG A 51 -9.72 10.61 -17.09
N ASP A 52 -10.13 11.65 -16.37
CA ASP A 52 -9.33 12.18 -15.27
C ASP A 52 -9.42 11.24 -14.05
N LEU A 53 -10.60 10.65 -13.78
CA LEU A 53 -10.75 9.60 -12.76
C LEU A 53 -9.97 8.32 -13.09
N ARG A 54 -9.95 7.91 -14.37
CA ARG A 54 -9.11 6.80 -14.84
C ARG A 54 -7.64 7.05 -14.56
N ALA A 55 -7.14 8.27 -14.81
CA ALA A 55 -5.75 8.61 -14.54
C ALA A 55 -5.42 8.47 -13.04
N LEU A 56 -6.28 9.00 -12.16
CA LEU A 56 -6.11 8.88 -10.71
C LEU A 56 -6.08 7.41 -10.24
N PHE A 57 -6.92 6.54 -10.80
CA PHE A 57 -6.87 5.11 -10.48
C PHE A 57 -5.59 4.43 -10.97
N LEU A 58 -5.07 4.80 -12.15
CA LEU A 58 -3.79 4.26 -12.62
C LEU A 58 -2.61 4.73 -11.74
N ASP A 59 -2.64 5.97 -11.26
CA ASP A 59 -1.65 6.50 -10.34
C ASP A 59 -1.66 5.73 -9.01
N GLN A 60 -2.84 5.42 -8.47
CA GLN A 60 -2.99 4.57 -7.27
C GLN A 60 -2.45 3.15 -7.47
N ALA A 61 -2.72 2.54 -8.62
CA ALA A 61 -2.22 1.21 -8.94
C ALA A 61 -0.69 1.21 -9.02
N THR A 62 -0.11 2.22 -9.68
CA THR A 62 1.34 2.40 -9.82
C THR A 62 2.02 2.60 -8.47
N LEU A 63 1.43 3.40 -7.58
CA LEU A 63 1.98 3.63 -6.24
C LEU A 63 1.99 2.35 -5.40
N ARG A 64 0.97 1.50 -5.53
CA ARG A 64 0.92 0.21 -4.81
C ARG A 64 1.92 -0.81 -5.37
N GLU A 65 2.15 -0.78 -6.68
CA GLU A 65 3.24 -1.53 -7.29
C GLU A 65 4.63 -1.03 -6.82
N GLU A 66 4.82 0.27 -6.61
CA GLU A 66 6.04 0.81 -6.01
C GLU A 66 6.30 0.19 -4.64
N VAL A 67 5.28 0.09 -3.79
CA VAL A 67 5.39 -0.55 -2.47
C VAL A 67 5.86 -2.00 -2.58
N GLU A 68 5.25 -2.79 -3.46
CA GLU A 68 5.64 -4.19 -3.69
C GLU A 68 7.11 -4.27 -4.12
N ASN A 69 7.52 -3.43 -5.06
CA ASN A 69 8.89 -3.38 -5.59
C ASN A 69 9.92 -2.90 -4.56
N VAL A 70 9.50 -2.15 -3.55
CA VAL A 70 10.38 -1.59 -2.52
C VAL A 70 10.51 -2.50 -1.30
N LEU A 71 9.43 -3.16 -0.89
CA LEU A 71 9.38 -3.93 0.36
C LEU A 71 9.59 -5.43 0.16
N SER A 72 9.14 -6.01 -0.96
CA SER A 72 9.35 -7.45 -1.21
C SER A 72 10.83 -7.80 -1.33
N PRO A 73 11.67 -7.09 -2.11
CA PRO A 73 13.10 -7.39 -2.19
C PRO A 73 13.83 -7.19 -0.84
N GLU A 74 13.42 -6.19 -0.06
CA GLU A 74 13.94 -5.94 1.29
C GLU A 74 13.65 -7.12 2.22
N TYR A 75 12.41 -7.64 2.19
CA TYR A 75 12.03 -8.84 2.93
C TYR A 75 12.86 -10.04 2.51
N GLU A 76 12.96 -10.31 1.22
CA GLU A 76 13.67 -11.48 0.69
C GLU A 76 15.15 -11.47 1.08
N LYS A 77 15.78 -10.31 0.92
CA LYS A 77 17.18 -10.09 1.30
C LYS A 77 17.42 -10.36 2.78
N ARG A 78 16.53 -9.90 3.66
CA ARG A 78 16.71 -9.98 5.12
C ARG A 78 16.19 -11.27 5.75
N MET A 79 15.26 -11.97 5.10
CA MET A 79 14.67 -13.24 5.59
C MET A 79 15.21 -14.47 4.86
N GLY A 80 15.94 -14.30 3.76
CA GLY A 80 16.50 -15.40 2.96
C GLY A 80 15.43 -16.28 2.28
N LYS A 81 14.20 -15.79 2.17
CA LYS A 81 13.07 -16.51 1.55
C LYS A 81 12.12 -15.52 0.88
N PRO A 82 11.42 -15.95 -0.20
CA PRO A 82 10.41 -15.12 -0.85
C PRO A 82 9.36 -14.67 0.14
N LEU A 83 8.88 -13.44 -0.03
CA LEU A 83 7.72 -12.97 0.70
C LEU A 83 6.54 -13.85 0.29
N LYS A 84 6.08 -14.72 1.20
CA LYS A 84 4.89 -15.51 0.95
C LYS A 84 3.69 -14.60 1.20
N HIS A 85 3.05 -14.18 0.12
CA HIS A 85 1.79 -13.47 0.18
C HIS A 85 0.77 -14.35 0.92
N LYS A 86 0.41 -13.95 2.13
CA LYS A 86 -0.90 -14.27 2.68
C LYS A 86 -1.78 -13.11 2.25
N HIS A 87 -2.73 -13.36 1.35
CA HIS A 87 -3.81 -12.41 1.06
C HIS A 87 -4.28 -11.79 2.39
N THR A 88 -4.31 -10.47 2.45
CA THR A 88 -4.38 -9.72 3.70
C THR A 88 -5.66 -10.06 4.47
N LEU A 89 -5.51 -10.23 5.79
CA LEU A 89 -6.53 -9.99 6.82
C LEU A 89 -7.95 -10.46 6.43
N GLU A 90 -8.18 -11.77 6.54
CA GLU A 90 -9.52 -12.40 6.48
C GLU A 90 -10.34 -12.14 5.20
N GLY A 91 -9.74 -11.73 4.08
CA GLY A 91 -10.50 -11.50 2.85
C GLY A 91 -11.46 -10.30 2.90
N LYS A 92 -11.57 -9.58 4.02
CA LYS A 92 -12.49 -8.44 4.18
C LYS A 92 -12.17 -7.28 3.25
N LEU A 93 -10.88 -7.00 3.02
CA LEU A 93 -10.48 -5.99 2.03
C LEU A 93 -10.81 -6.46 0.61
N THR A 94 -10.53 -7.73 0.30
CA THR A 94 -10.85 -8.32 -1.01
C THR A 94 -12.36 -8.38 -1.28
N GLU A 95 -13.18 -8.76 -0.28
CA GLU A 95 -14.64 -8.78 -0.32
C GLU A 95 -15.19 -7.37 -0.53
N TRP A 96 -14.68 -6.40 0.22
CA TRP A 96 -15.12 -5.02 0.09
C TRP A 96 -14.75 -4.41 -1.27
N TYR A 97 -13.55 -4.70 -1.80
CA TYR A 97 -13.19 -4.34 -3.17
C TYR A 97 -14.04 -5.06 -4.22
N ALA A 98 -14.52 -6.28 -3.93
CA ALA A 98 -15.48 -6.98 -4.79
C ALA A 98 -16.87 -6.32 -4.76
N ASP A 99 -17.34 -5.86 -3.59
CA ASP A 99 -18.60 -5.13 -3.45
C ASP A 99 -18.55 -3.78 -4.19
N LEU A 100 -17.43 -3.05 -4.07
CA LEU A 100 -17.22 -1.84 -4.87
C LEU A 100 -17.25 -2.12 -6.37
N LYS A 101 -16.59 -3.20 -6.81
CA LYS A 101 -16.61 -3.61 -8.21
C LYS A 101 -18.04 -3.83 -8.70
N VAL A 102 -18.91 -4.45 -7.90
CA VAL A 102 -20.33 -4.60 -8.24
C VAL A 102 -21.01 -3.23 -8.34
N ALA A 103 -20.69 -2.29 -7.44
CA ALA A 103 -21.22 -0.93 -7.51
C ALA A 103 -20.78 -0.18 -8.78
N PHE A 104 -19.54 -0.35 -9.25
CA PHE A 104 -19.03 0.23 -10.50
C PHE A 104 -19.78 -0.24 -11.76
N LEU A 105 -20.40 -1.43 -11.71
CA LEU A 105 -21.20 -1.97 -12.82
C LEU A 105 -22.64 -1.45 -12.84
N ASP A 106 -23.06 -0.68 -11.84
CA ASP A 106 -24.42 -0.15 -11.74
C ASP A 106 -24.52 1.21 -12.45
N PRO A 107 -25.14 1.29 -13.64
CA PRO A 107 -25.27 2.54 -14.39
C PRO A 107 -26.18 3.58 -13.71
N ALA A 108 -26.93 3.19 -12.67
CA ALA A 108 -27.72 4.12 -11.88
C ALA A 108 -26.91 4.83 -10.78
N LYS A 109 -25.69 4.37 -10.47
CA LYS A 109 -24.82 5.01 -9.48
C LYS A 109 -23.94 6.06 -10.13
N SER A 110 -23.96 7.27 -9.58
CA SER A 110 -23.04 8.32 -10.01
C SER A 110 -21.62 7.99 -9.54
N ASN A 111 -20.63 8.42 -10.33
CA ASN A 111 -19.21 8.35 -9.96
C ASN A 111 -18.94 8.97 -8.57
N TYR A 112 -19.75 9.93 -8.12
CA TYR A 112 -19.67 10.51 -6.77
C TYR A 112 -19.93 9.46 -5.67
N VAL A 113 -21.02 8.69 -5.77
CA VAL A 113 -21.36 7.66 -4.77
C VAL A 113 -20.30 6.55 -4.74
N LEU A 114 -19.69 6.25 -5.89
CA LEU A 114 -18.60 5.27 -5.98
C LEU A 114 -17.33 5.76 -5.29
N VAL A 115 -16.96 7.03 -5.47
CA VAL A 115 -15.78 7.61 -4.81
C VAL A 115 -16.02 7.79 -3.31
N GLU A 116 -17.25 8.07 -2.88
CA GLU A 116 -17.61 8.10 -1.45
C GLU A 116 -17.45 6.72 -0.79
N GLN A 117 -17.90 5.64 -1.44
CA GLN A 117 -17.65 4.30 -0.93
C GLN A 117 -16.14 3.99 -0.92
N LEU A 118 -15.40 4.40 -1.95
CA LEU A 118 -13.94 4.20 -1.99
C LEU A 118 -13.19 4.80 -0.81
N GLU A 119 -13.59 5.98 -0.36
CA GLU A 119 -12.99 6.66 0.77
C GLU A 119 -12.99 5.82 2.05
N GLU A 120 -14.09 5.10 2.32
CA GLU A 120 -14.25 4.34 3.57
C GLU A 120 -13.22 3.21 3.70
N ALA A 121 -12.94 2.41 2.67
CA ALA A 121 -11.86 1.42 2.83
C ALA A 121 -10.48 1.90 2.47
N GLU A 122 -10.29 3.02 1.79
CA GLU A 122 -8.97 3.65 1.83
C GLU A 122 -8.64 4.07 3.26
N GLU A 123 -9.58 4.66 4.00
CA GLU A 123 -9.38 4.96 5.42
C GLU A 123 -9.07 3.69 6.23
N ARG A 124 -9.85 2.62 6.07
CA ARG A 124 -9.57 1.34 6.74
C ARG A 124 -8.19 0.77 6.36
N THR A 125 -7.81 0.86 5.09
CA THR A 125 -6.50 0.40 4.58
C THR A 125 -5.37 1.19 5.23
N LEU A 126 -5.49 2.53 5.26
CA LEU A 126 -4.50 3.39 5.91
C LEU A 126 -4.35 3.09 7.41
N VAL A 127 -5.46 2.84 8.11
CA VAL A 127 -5.42 2.46 9.54
C VAL A 127 -4.65 1.15 9.74
N GLU A 128 -4.88 0.13 8.91
CA GLU A 128 -4.15 -1.14 9.02
C GLU A 128 -2.66 -0.99 8.65
N MET A 129 -2.34 -0.18 7.65
CA MET A 129 -0.94 0.15 7.31
C MET A 129 -0.24 0.90 8.44
N GLN A 130 -0.91 1.86 9.06
CA GLN A 130 -0.40 2.55 10.23
C GLN A 130 -0.15 1.56 11.37
N LYS A 131 -1.09 0.67 11.69
CA LYS A 131 -0.89 -0.37 12.70
C LYS A 131 0.32 -1.26 12.39
N ALA A 132 0.50 -1.65 11.13
CA ALA A 132 1.67 -2.42 10.70
C ALA A 132 2.97 -1.64 10.96
N ILE A 133 3.05 -0.36 10.57
CA ILE A 133 4.20 0.51 10.81
C ILE A 133 4.50 0.69 12.30
N HIS A 134 3.47 0.81 13.15
CA HIS A 134 3.66 0.98 14.59
C HIS A 134 4.31 -0.26 15.23
N ALA A 135 4.10 -1.45 14.68
CA ALA A 135 4.68 -2.70 15.14
C ALA A 135 6.12 -2.97 14.64
N VAL A 136 6.67 -2.09 13.79
CA VAL A 136 8.06 -2.21 13.29
C VAL A 136 9.04 -1.70 14.33
N ASP A 137 10.01 -2.55 14.67
CA ASP A 137 11.13 -2.27 15.58
C ASP A 137 12.34 -1.72 14.80
N ASP A 138 12.52 -2.12 13.55
CA ASP A 138 13.59 -1.66 12.68
C ASP A 138 13.35 -0.20 12.21
N HIS A 139 14.02 0.77 12.85
CA HIS A 139 13.84 2.19 12.54
C HIS A 139 14.03 2.56 11.05
N PRO A 140 15.06 2.07 10.33
CA PRO A 140 15.21 2.34 8.91
C PRO A 140 14.01 1.83 8.08
N LEU A 141 13.56 0.60 8.32
CA LEU A 141 12.36 0.06 7.68
C LEU A 141 11.11 0.87 8.03
N LYS A 142 10.95 1.25 9.31
CA LYS A 142 9.83 2.06 9.75
C LYS A 142 9.77 3.41 9.03
N ASN A 143 10.91 4.07 8.85
CA ASN A 143 10.98 5.32 8.09
C ASN A 143 10.61 5.11 6.62
N LYS A 144 11.16 4.06 5.98
CA LYS A 144 10.85 3.69 4.60
C LYS A 144 9.35 3.44 4.39
N MET A 145 8.71 2.71 5.31
CA MET A 145 7.27 2.45 5.25
C MET A 145 6.43 3.71 5.50
N ASN A 146 6.87 4.63 6.36
CA ASN A 146 6.22 5.92 6.57
C ASN A 146 6.30 6.82 5.32
N GLU A 147 7.42 6.82 4.60
CA GLU A 147 7.56 7.56 3.34
C GLU A 147 6.56 7.04 2.30
N LEU A 148 6.44 5.72 2.16
CA LEU A 148 5.46 5.08 1.28
C LEU A 148 4.01 5.42 1.70
N LEU A 149 3.70 5.33 3.00
CA LEU A 149 2.39 5.70 3.53
C LEU A 149 2.05 7.17 3.24
N THR A 150 3.03 8.08 3.38
CA THR A 150 2.85 9.51 3.10
C THR A 150 2.48 9.75 1.64
N LYS A 151 3.13 9.05 0.70
CA LYS A 151 2.76 9.10 -0.72
C LYS A 151 1.33 8.61 -0.94
N MET A 152 0.92 7.54 -0.27
CA MET A 152 -0.43 6.98 -0.38
C MET A 152 -1.50 7.94 0.14
N ILE A 153 -1.27 8.54 1.31
CA ILE A 153 -2.16 9.57 1.87
C ILE A 153 -2.34 10.72 0.88
N LYS A 154 -1.24 11.20 0.28
CA LYS A 154 -1.30 12.28 -0.71
C LYS A 154 -2.14 11.88 -1.93
N SER A 155 -1.89 10.69 -2.49
CA SER A 155 -2.63 10.22 -3.66
C SER A 155 -4.13 10.00 -3.34
N GLN A 156 -4.48 9.61 -2.12
CA GLN A 156 -5.88 9.55 -1.68
C GLN A 156 -6.51 10.95 -1.62
N GLN A 157 -5.77 11.96 -1.15
CA GLN A 157 -6.26 13.35 -1.15
C GLN A 157 -6.58 13.84 -2.56
N ASP A 158 -5.81 13.43 -3.58
CA ASP A 158 -6.06 13.79 -4.97
C ASP A 158 -7.43 13.22 -5.45
N ILE A 159 -7.79 11.99 -5.06
CA ILE A 159 -9.11 11.40 -5.34
C ILE A 159 -10.22 12.16 -4.62
N LEU A 160 -10.01 12.56 -3.36
CA LEU A 160 -11.00 13.33 -2.59
C LEU A 160 -11.23 14.72 -3.18
N GLN A 161 -10.17 15.40 -3.62
CA GLN A 161 -10.29 16.69 -4.31
C GLN A 161 -11.08 16.55 -5.61
N TYR A 162 -10.85 15.47 -6.37
CA TYR A 162 -11.62 15.17 -7.56
C TYR A 162 -13.11 14.93 -7.24
N LYS A 163 -13.43 14.18 -6.16
CA LYS A 163 -14.80 13.98 -5.67
C LYS A 163 -15.51 15.31 -5.38
N GLU A 164 -14.86 16.20 -4.63
CA GLU A 164 -15.44 17.50 -4.27
C GLU A 164 -15.64 18.40 -5.50
N ALA A 165 -14.70 18.38 -6.45
CA ALA A 165 -14.85 19.10 -7.72
C ALA A 165 -16.05 18.59 -8.53
N MET A 166 -16.26 17.28 -8.59
CA MET A 166 -17.43 16.67 -9.24
C MET A 166 -18.74 17.10 -8.56
N ARG A 167 -18.78 17.12 -7.23
CA ARG A 167 -19.95 17.55 -6.46
C ARG A 167 -20.28 19.01 -6.70
N ALA A 168 -19.28 19.88 -6.77
CA ALA A 168 -19.48 21.31 -7.02
C ALA A 168 -19.93 21.62 -8.46
N ALA A 169 -19.64 20.72 -9.41
CA ALA A 169 -20.02 20.84 -10.81
C ALA A 169 -21.36 20.18 -11.18
N SER A 170 -21.96 19.43 -10.25
CA SER A 170 -23.26 18.75 -10.39
C SER A 170 -24.40 19.62 -9.85
#